data_AF-A0AAD6X5C8-F1
#
_entry.id   AF-A0AAD6X5C8-F1
#
_cell.length_a   1.000
_cell.length_b   1.000
_cell.length_c   1.000
_cell.angle_alpha   90.00
_cell.angle_beta   90.00
_cell.angle_gamma   90.00
#
_symmetry.space_group_name_H-M   'P 1'
#
loop_
_entity.id
_entity.type
_entity.pdbx_description
1 polymer ?
#
loop_
_entity_poly.entity_id
_entity_poly.type
_entity_poly.pdbx_seq_one_letter_code
_entity_poly.pdbx_strand_id
1 'polypeptide(L)'
;LGYRPHKHKFTHEDYSIYLALRSDRVMHGPRGRIALQYGGAIARIARETIADVDFLRQFDEAMYDDGDCLWDGSSEYAYWHEVLSERELDLVCGVYNVGT
;
A
#
# COMPACT_ATOMS: atom_id res chain seq x y z
N LEU A 1 -7.58 -9.01 -1.29
CA LEU A 1 -8.44 -9.42 -2.44
C LEU A 1 -9.60 -10.35 -2.05
N GLY A 2 -10.19 -10.13 -0.86
CA GLY A 2 -11.33 -10.90 -0.38
C GLY A 2 -11.02 -12.38 -0.14
N TYR A 3 -12.08 -13.19 -0.15
CA TYR A 3 -12.04 -14.63 0.03
C TYR A 3 -12.29 -15.33 -1.29
N ARG A 4 -11.51 -16.37 -1.59
CA ARG A 4 -11.63 -17.18 -2.80
C ARG A 4 -11.83 -18.65 -2.44
N PRO A 5 -12.72 -19.38 -3.14
CA PRO A 5 -12.88 -20.82 -2.92
C PRO A 5 -11.56 -21.58 -3.06
N HIS A 6 -11.43 -22.69 -2.35
CA HIS A 6 -10.30 -23.60 -2.56
C HIS A 6 -10.17 -23.96 -4.04
N LYS A 7 -8.95 -23.87 -4.59
CA LYS A 7 -8.66 -24.11 -6.02
C LYS A 7 -9.36 -23.16 -6.99
N HIS A 8 -9.74 -21.96 -6.55
CA HIS A 8 -10.18 -20.89 -7.46
C HIS A 8 -9.15 -20.70 -8.58
N LYS A 9 -9.61 -20.71 -9.84
CA LYS A 9 -8.77 -20.43 -10.99
C LYS A 9 -8.92 -18.96 -11.34
N PHE A 10 -7.89 -18.19 -11.05
CA PHE A 10 -7.88 -16.77 -11.38
C PHE A 10 -7.98 -16.57 -12.89
N THR A 11 -8.86 -15.65 -13.28
CA THR A 11 -9.04 -15.24 -14.67
C THR A 11 -8.33 -13.92 -14.94
N HIS A 12 -8.30 -13.53 -16.20
CA HIS A 12 -7.83 -12.19 -16.56
C HIS A 12 -8.69 -11.09 -15.92
N GLU A 13 -10.00 -11.32 -15.79
CA GLU A 13 -10.93 -10.38 -15.14
C GLU A 13 -10.60 -10.20 -13.65
N ASP A 14 -10.30 -11.29 -12.93
CA ASP A 14 -9.87 -11.20 -11.53
C ASP A 14 -8.61 -10.32 -11.38
N TYR A 15 -7.65 -10.49 -12.30
CA TYR A 15 -6.42 -9.71 -12.30
C TYR A 15 -6.67 -8.23 -12.60
N SER A 16 -7.52 -7.91 -13.58
CA SER A 16 -7.91 -6.54 -13.90
C SER A 16 -8.62 -5.85 -12.73
N ILE A 17 -9.51 -6.56 -12.03
CA ILE A 17 -10.18 -6.05 -10.82
C ILE A 17 -9.15 -5.77 -9.71
N TYR A 18 -8.20 -6.68 -9.51
CA TYR A 18 -7.10 -6.48 -8.58
C TYR A 18 -6.30 -5.22 -8.91
N LEU A 19 -5.90 -5.05 -10.18
CA LEU A 19 -5.13 -3.88 -10.61
C LEU A 19 -5.89 -2.59 -10.37
N ALA A 20 -7.18 -2.55 -10.71
CA ALA A 20 -8.05 -1.39 -10.44
C ALA A 20 -8.11 -1.07 -8.94
N LEU A 21 -8.36 -2.08 -8.09
CA LEU A 21 -8.41 -1.89 -6.64
C LEU A 21 -7.08 -1.42 -6.05
N ARG A 22 -5.96 -2.02 -6.47
CA ARG A 22 -4.61 -1.61 -6.03
C ARG A 22 -4.30 -0.18 -6.45
N SER A 23 -4.64 0.15 -7.69
CA SER A 23 -4.50 1.48 -8.28
C SER A 23 -5.27 2.53 -7.48
N ASP A 24 -6.56 2.31 -7.27
CA ASP A 24 -7.47 3.30 -6.69
C ASP A 24 -7.27 3.47 -5.19
N ARG A 25 -6.93 2.39 -4.48
CA ARG A 25 -6.84 2.40 -3.01
C ARG A 25 -5.47 2.76 -2.48
N VAL A 26 -4.41 2.49 -3.25
CA VAL A 26 -3.03 2.70 -2.79
C VAL A 26 -2.26 3.59 -3.75
N MET A 27 -2.21 3.27 -5.04
CA MET A 27 -1.22 3.90 -5.94
C MET A 27 -1.52 5.36 -6.29
N HIS A 28 -2.77 5.70 -6.60
CA HIS A 28 -3.15 7.05 -7.05
C HIS A 28 -3.56 7.99 -5.89
N GLY A 29 -3.04 7.76 -4.70
CA GLY A 29 -3.22 8.63 -3.53
C GLY A 29 -1.95 8.70 -2.68
N PRO A 30 -1.95 9.46 -1.56
CA PRO A 30 -0.77 9.71 -0.74
C PRO A 30 -0.01 8.44 -0.33
N ARG A 31 -0.74 7.33 -0.19
CA ARG A 31 -0.22 6.00 0.13
C ARG A 31 0.73 5.45 -0.94
N GLY A 32 0.55 5.82 -2.21
CA GLY A 32 1.39 5.41 -3.33
C GLY A 32 2.82 5.96 -3.21
N ARG A 33 2.96 7.18 -2.67
CA ARG A 33 4.26 7.75 -2.32
C ARG A 33 4.99 6.90 -1.28
N ILE A 34 4.28 6.44 -0.25
CA ILE A 34 4.82 5.57 0.79
C ILE A 34 5.27 4.24 0.16
N ALA A 35 4.45 3.65 -0.72
CA ALA A 35 4.81 2.43 -1.45
C ALA A 35 6.11 2.56 -2.28
N LEU A 36 6.36 3.73 -2.87
CA LEU A 36 7.63 4.02 -3.56
C LEU A 36 8.84 4.07 -2.61
N GLN A 37 8.64 4.51 -1.36
CA GLN A 37 9.69 4.62 -0.34
C GLN A 37 10.01 3.28 0.34
N TYR A 38 9.08 2.31 0.34
CA TYR A 38 9.30 0.97 0.91
C TYR A 38 10.46 0.18 0.28
N GLY A 39 10.91 0.58 -0.91
CA GLY A 39 11.95 -0.13 -1.66
C GLY A 39 11.53 -1.53 -2.13
N GLY A 40 12.51 -2.32 -2.58
CA GLY A 40 12.32 -3.74 -2.90
C GLY A 40 11.23 -4.03 -3.95
N ALA A 41 10.40 -5.04 -3.68
CA ALA A 41 9.31 -5.45 -4.58
C ALA A 41 8.15 -4.44 -4.58
N ILE A 42 7.81 -3.88 -3.40
CA ILE A 42 6.73 -2.91 -3.25
C ILE A 42 6.99 -1.67 -4.10
N ALA A 43 8.20 -1.10 -4.01
CA ALA A 43 8.54 0.07 -4.81
C ALA A 43 8.58 -0.23 -6.32
N ARG A 44 8.94 -1.45 -6.74
CA ARG A 44 8.88 -1.84 -8.15
C ARG A 44 7.45 -1.90 -8.66
N ILE A 45 6.55 -2.52 -7.90
CA ILE A 45 5.12 -2.57 -8.22
C ILE A 45 4.51 -1.16 -8.27
N ALA A 46 4.90 -0.29 -7.34
CA ALA A 46 4.43 1.09 -7.34
C ALA A 46 4.91 1.87 -8.59
N ARG A 47 6.17 1.71 -9.01
CA ARG A 47 6.73 2.33 -10.22
C ARG A 47 6.07 1.87 -11.52
N GLU A 48 5.47 0.69 -11.56
CA GLU A 48 4.70 0.24 -12.73
C GLU A 48 3.39 1.03 -12.90
N THR A 49 2.90 1.67 -11.83
CA THR A 49 1.60 2.33 -11.80
C THR A 49 1.70 3.85 -11.68
N ILE A 50 2.64 4.35 -10.86
CA ILE A 50 2.75 5.77 -10.50
C ILE A 50 3.79 6.45 -11.39
N ALA A 51 3.40 7.53 -12.07
CA ALA A 51 4.35 8.38 -12.80
C ALA A 51 5.16 9.27 -11.83
N ASP A 52 6.41 9.58 -12.17
CA ASP A 52 7.31 10.37 -11.31
C ASP A 52 6.72 11.74 -10.87
N VAL A 53 5.84 12.32 -11.68
CA VAL A 53 5.18 13.61 -11.40
C VAL A 53 4.13 13.54 -10.29
N ASP A 54 3.54 12.38 -10.04
CA ASP A 54 2.50 12.20 -9.03
C ASP A 54 3.09 12.01 -7.62
N PHE A 55 4.32 11.51 -7.54
CA PHE A 55 5.09 11.33 -6.30
C PHE A 55 5.27 12.63 -5.50
N LEU A 56 5.49 13.76 -6.18
CA LEU A 56 5.82 15.04 -5.55
C LEU A 56 4.60 15.82 -5.04
N ARG A 57 3.39 15.41 -5.40
CA ARG A 57 2.17 16.21 -5.20
C ARG A 57 1.34 15.80 -3.99
N GLN A 58 1.72 14.73 -3.30
CA GLN A 58 0.84 14.08 -2.34
C GLN A 58 1.53 13.98 -0.97
N PHE A 59 0.88 14.54 0.05
CA PHE A 59 1.25 14.42 1.45
C PHE A 59 0.11 13.71 2.17
N ASP A 60 0.43 12.75 3.04
CA ASP A 60 -0.58 12.05 3.83
C ASP A 60 -0.76 12.77 5.18
N GLU A 61 -1.88 13.48 5.34
CA GLU A 61 -2.20 14.12 6.61
C GLU A 61 -2.49 13.09 7.72
N ALA A 62 -2.80 11.83 7.36
CA ALA A 62 -3.03 10.74 8.31
C ALA A 62 -1.75 10.14 8.91
N MET A 63 -0.56 10.69 8.59
CA MET A 63 0.73 10.23 9.14
C MET A 63 0.74 10.19 10.69
N TYR A 64 0.01 11.09 11.34
CA TYR A 64 -0.04 11.15 12.81
C TYR A 64 -1.00 10.13 13.45
N ASP A 65 -1.91 9.55 12.66
CA ASP A 65 -2.88 8.55 13.14
C ASP A 65 -2.39 7.13 12.83
N ASP A 66 -1.81 6.91 11.64
CA ASP A 66 -1.48 5.58 11.11
C ASP A 66 0.03 5.37 10.84
N GLY A 67 0.87 6.34 11.19
CA GLY A 67 2.33 6.27 11.00
C GLY A 67 3.08 5.61 12.17
N ASP A 68 4.31 5.20 11.91
CA ASP A 68 5.23 4.74 12.95
C ASP A 68 5.83 5.92 13.69
N CYS A 69 5.72 5.90 15.02
CA CYS A 69 6.29 6.90 15.90
C CYS A 69 7.51 6.34 16.62
N LEU A 70 8.68 6.92 16.35
CA LEU A 70 9.89 6.69 17.12
C LEU A 70 10.00 7.79 18.18
N TRP A 71 9.72 7.42 19.43
CA TRP A 71 9.79 8.31 20.58
C TRP A 71 10.51 7.64 21.75
N ASP A 72 11.36 8.39 22.44
CA ASP A 72 12.11 7.90 23.61
C ASP A 72 11.33 7.97 24.93
N GLY A 73 10.10 8.50 24.90
CA GLY A 73 9.22 8.64 26.06
C GLY A 73 9.51 9.82 26.98
N SER A 74 10.56 10.60 26.70
CA SER A 74 11.05 11.69 27.55
C SER A 74 11.26 13.02 26.83
N SER A 75 11.48 12.99 25.52
CA SER A 75 11.65 14.15 24.66
C SER A 75 10.30 14.82 24.34
N GLU A 76 10.29 16.14 24.16
CA GLU A 76 9.12 16.88 23.65
C GLU A 76 8.85 16.58 22.16
N TYR A 77 9.86 16.07 21.45
CA TYR A 77 9.80 15.76 20.03
C TYR A 77 9.80 14.24 19.79
N ALA A 78 9.11 13.82 18.73
CA ALA A 78 9.11 12.45 18.23
C ALA A 78 9.30 12.45 16.71
N TYR A 79 9.88 11.37 16.17
CA TYR A 79 10.01 11.19 14.74
C TYR A 79 8.85 10.34 14.24
N TRP A 80 8.13 10.86 13.25
CA TRP A 80 7.04 10.15 12.59
C TRP A 80 7.46 9.71 11.20
N HIS A 81 7.14 8.48 10.86
CA HIS A 81 7.36 7.91 9.54
C HIS A 81 6.05 7.35 8.98
N GLU A 82 5.74 7.73 7.75
CA GLU A 82 4.60 7.16 7.04
C GLU A 82 4.86 5.69 6.72
N VAL A 83 3.94 4.82 7.08
CA VAL A 83 4.02 3.38 6.79
C VAL A 83 2.75 2.89 6.11
N LEU A 84 2.87 1.87 5.26
CA LEU A 84 1.72 1.17 4.73
C LEU A 84 1.18 0.23 5.81
N SER A 85 -0.14 0.24 6.00
CA SER A 85 -0.79 -0.74 6.86
C SER A 85 -0.64 -2.15 6.28
N GLU A 86 -0.78 -3.16 7.13
CA GLU A 86 -0.74 -4.57 6.70
C GLU A 86 -1.77 -4.87 5.59
N ARG A 87 -2.96 -4.26 5.68
CA ARG A 87 -4.01 -4.40 4.66
C ARG A 87 -3.61 -3.81 3.31
N GLU A 88 -2.87 -2.72 3.30
CA GLU A 88 -2.38 -2.11 2.07
C GLU A 88 -1.23 -2.92 1.49
N LEU A 89 -0.31 -3.41 2.32
CA LEU A 89 0.73 -4.34 1.88
C LEU A 89 0.12 -5.61 1.27
N ASP A 90 -0.86 -6.19 1.93
CA ASP A 90 -1.64 -7.32 1.40
C ASP A 90 -2.29 -6.98 0.06
N LEU A 91 -2.90 -5.79 -0.06
CA LEU A 91 -3.50 -5.36 -1.31
C LEU A 91 -2.45 -5.18 -2.41
N VAL A 92 -1.32 -4.53 -2.13
CA VAL A 92 -0.22 -4.32 -3.10
C VAL A 92 0.38 -5.65 -3.56
N CYS A 93 0.50 -6.61 -2.65
CA CYS A 93 1.04 -7.94 -2.92
C CYS A 93 0.00 -8.90 -3.52
N GLY A 94 -1.25 -8.48 -3.69
CA GLY A 94 -2.31 -9.33 -4.24
C GLY A 94 -2.69 -10.49 -3.31
N VAL A 95 -2.60 -10.32 -2.00
CA VAL A 95 -2.95 -11.33 -0.99
C VAL A 95 -4.48 -11.52 -0.94
N TYR A 96 -4.90 -12.77 -0.83
CA TYR A 96 -6.29 -13.19 -0.68
C TYR A 96 -6.41 -14.34 0.32
N ASN A 97 -7.59 -14.46 0.91
CA ASN A 97 -7.91 -15.58 1.80
C ASN A 97 -8.45 -16.75 0.98
N VAL A 98 -8.04 -17.97 1.32
CA VAL A 98 -8.55 -19.19 0.71
C VAL A 98 -9.54 -19.84 1.65
N GLY A 99 -10.69 -20.22 1.12
CA GLY A 99 -11.62 -21.03 1.86
C GLY A 99 -11.19 -22.47 1.99
N THR A 100 -11.35 -23.01 3.20
CA THR A 100 -11.18 -24.43 3.52
C THR A 100 -12.28 -25.27 2.89
#